data_AF-A0A4Y2CJZ7-F1
#
_entry.id   AF-A0A4Y2CJZ7-F1
#
_cell.length_a   1.000
_cell.length_b   1.000
_cell.length_c   1.000
_cell.angle_alpha   90.00
_cell.angle_beta   90.00
_cell.angle_gamma   90.00
#
_symmetry.space_group_name_H-M   'P 1'
#
loop_
_entity.id
_entity.type
_entity.pdbx_description
1 polymer ?
#
loop_
_entity_poly.entity_id
_entity_poly.type
_entity_poly.pdbx_seq_one_letter_code
_entity_poly.pdbx_strand_id
1 'polypeptide(L)'
;MSKEKNIVKNTRQRTMCPIFGPLNELHVRLLPTVSDVLKYYLFVKSKMKSTLPVREPTVSEISEVVAQNIESIWVKSSIPHMSHKRVIEKIRECHDKYRNL
;
A
#
# COMPACT_ATOMS: atom_id res chain seq x y z
N MET A 1 -2.13 7.30 -45.12
CA MET A 1 -1.35 8.10 -44.16
C MET A 1 -2.11 8.18 -42.85
N SER A 2 -1.85 7.25 -41.93
CA SER A 2 -2.50 7.22 -40.61
C SER A 2 -1.41 7.30 -39.56
N LYS A 3 -1.43 8.39 -38.81
CA LYS A 3 -0.39 8.84 -37.88
C LYS A 3 -0.20 7.81 -36.76
N GLU A 4 1.01 7.28 -36.67
CA GLU A 4 1.53 6.51 -35.54
C GLU A 4 1.35 7.34 -34.25
N LYS A 5 0.43 6.92 -33.38
CA LYS A 5 0.31 7.53 -32.05
C LYS A 5 1.50 7.04 -31.24
N ASN A 6 2.51 7.89 -31.15
CA ASN A 6 3.68 7.71 -30.29
C ASN A 6 3.22 7.72 -28.82
N ILE A 7 2.85 6.54 -28.31
CA ILE A 7 2.61 6.35 -26.88
C ILE A 7 3.98 6.43 -26.23
N VAL A 8 4.30 7.60 -25.70
CA VAL A 8 5.43 7.77 -24.78
C VAL A 8 5.15 6.88 -23.57
N LYS A 9 5.63 5.63 -23.62
CA LYS A 9 5.67 4.74 -22.46
C LYS A 9 6.68 5.34 -21.49
N ASN A 10 6.21 6.13 -20.54
CA ASN A 10 7.00 6.58 -19.42
C ASN A 10 7.38 5.37 -18.54
N THR A 11 8.55 4.79 -18.79
CA THR A 11 9.07 3.56 -18.18
C THR A 11 10.00 3.81 -16.99
N ARG A 12 9.80 4.88 -16.20
CA ARG A 12 10.72 5.18 -15.08
C ARG A 12 10.05 5.74 -13.82
N GLN A 13 9.13 4.99 -13.23
CA GLN A 13 9.11 4.77 -11.78
C GLN A 13 8.54 3.37 -11.57
N ARG A 14 9.41 2.35 -11.59
CA ARG A 14 8.99 1.04 -11.07
C ARG A 14 8.69 1.29 -9.60
N THR A 15 7.41 1.36 -9.25
CA THR A 15 6.92 1.29 -7.88
C THR A 15 7.41 -0.05 -7.33
N MET A 16 8.61 -0.04 -6.75
CA MET A 16 9.24 -1.20 -6.14
C MET A 16 9.62 -0.85 -4.71
N CYS A 17 9.28 -1.76 -3.81
CA CYS A 17 9.87 -1.86 -2.50
C CYS A 17 11.31 -2.36 -2.65
N PRO A 18 12.31 -1.64 -2.10
CA PRO A 18 13.71 -2.07 -2.05
C PRO A 18 13.93 -3.51 -1.57
N ILE A 19 13.10 -3.99 -0.64
CA ILE A 19 13.26 -5.31 -0.01
C ILE A 19 12.42 -6.37 -0.72
N PHE A 20 11.14 -6.10 -0.94
CA PHE A 20 10.19 -7.14 -1.36
C PHE A 20 9.80 -7.09 -2.84
N GLY A 21 10.35 -6.15 -3.61
CA GLY A 21 10.08 -6.03 -5.05
C GLY A 21 8.83 -5.20 -5.37
N PRO A 22 8.08 -5.49 -6.45
CA PRO A 22 7.02 -4.62 -6.94
C PRO A 22 5.92 -4.34 -5.92
N LEU A 23 5.42 -3.09 -5.91
CA LEU A 23 4.28 -2.69 -5.10
C LEU A 23 3.00 -3.28 -5.70
N ASN A 24 2.21 -3.94 -4.86
CA ASN A 24 0.99 -4.63 -5.26
C ASN A 24 -0.19 -4.21 -4.38
N GLU A 25 -1.39 -4.33 -4.93
CA GLU A 25 -2.63 -4.26 -4.14
C GLU A 25 -2.80 -5.51 -3.27
N LEU A 26 -3.52 -5.38 -2.16
CA LEU A 26 -3.85 -6.54 -1.33
C LEU A 26 -4.80 -7.47 -2.06
N HIS A 27 -4.52 -8.77 -1.97
CA HIS A 27 -5.39 -9.78 -2.55
C HIS A 27 -6.62 -10.00 -1.65
N VAL A 28 -7.82 -9.80 -2.21
CA VAL A 28 -9.10 -9.78 -1.47
C VAL A 28 -9.42 -11.11 -0.76
N ARG A 29 -8.89 -12.23 -1.24
CA ARG A 29 -9.18 -13.58 -0.74
C ARG A 29 -8.04 -14.22 0.06
N LEU A 30 -6.91 -13.54 0.22
CA LEU A 30 -5.75 -14.08 0.93
C LEU A 30 -5.45 -13.22 2.15
N LEU A 31 -5.03 -13.87 3.22
CA LEU A 31 -4.55 -13.16 4.40
C LEU A 31 -3.22 -12.46 4.06
N PRO A 32 -3.12 -11.15 4.30
CA PRO A 32 -1.91 -10.42 3.95
C PRO A 32 -0.76 -10.80 4.89
N THR A 33 0.42 -11.03 4.30
CA THR A 33 1.67 -11.14 5.07
C THR A 33 2.23 -9.75 5.40
N VAL A 34 3.23 -9.67 6.29
CA VAL A 34 3.92 -8.40 6.59
C VAL A 34 4.52 -7.76 5.32
N SER A 35 5.06 -8.59 4.42
CA SER A 35 5.55 -8.14 3.11
C SER A 35 4.43 -7.50 2.29
N ASP A 36 3.25 -8.12 2.23
CA ASP A 36 2.12 -7.62 1.47
C ASP A 36 1.59 -6.31 2.05
N VAL A 37 1.52 -6.20 3.38
CA VAL A 37 1.13 -4.97 4.06
C VAL A 37 2.11 -3.83 3.75
N LEU A 38 3.42 -4.08 3.77
CA LEU A 38 4.44 -3.06 3.45
C LEU A 38 4.41 -2.64 1.98
N LYS A 39 4.29 -3.59 1.05
CA LYS A 39 4.11 -3.29 -0.38
C LYS A 39 2.85 -2.45 -0.60
N TYR A 40 1.75 -2.83 0.05
CA TYR A 40 0.51 -2.11 -0.07
C TYR A 40 0.56 -0.71 0.56
N TYR A 41 1.21 -0.56 1.71
CA TYR A 41 1.43 0.74 2.34
C TYR A 41 2.17 1.69 1.39
N LEU A 42 3.26 1.23 0.77
CA LEU A 42 4.00 2.02 -0.21
C LEU A 42 3.16 2.30 -1.47
N PHE A 43 2.32 1.36 -1.88
CA PHE A 43 1.39 1.55 -3.00
C PHE A 43 0.38 2.66 -2.69
N VAL A 44 -0.25 2.64 -1.52
CA VAL A 44 -1.19 3.66 -1.05
C VAL A 44 -0.49 5.02 -0.95
N LYS A 45 0.74 5.06 -0.39
CA LYS A 45 1.56 6.29 -0.36
C LYS A 45 1.77 6.87 -1.76
N SER A 46 2.16 6.03 -2.72
CA SER A 46 2.38 6.45 -4.11
C SER A 46 1.09 6.95 -4.76
N LYS A 47 -0.03 6.25 -4.54
CA LYS A 47 -1.35 6.62 -5.07
C LYS A 47 -1.80 7.96 -4.50
N MET A 48 -1.72 8.15 -3.18
CA MET A 48 -2.05 9.42 -2.53
C MET A 48 -1.19 10.58 -3.05
N LYS A 49 0.12 10.36 -3.24
CA LYS A 49 1.02 11.36 -3.82
C LYS A 49 0.66 11.74 -5.26
N SER A 50 0.18 10.78 -6.05
CA SER A 50 -0.30 11.05 -7.42
C SER A 50 -1.61 11.84 -7.46
N THR A 51 -2.48 11.67 -6.46
CA THR A 51 -3.77 12.37 -6.38
C THR A 51 -3.65 13.74 -5.72
N LEU A 52 -2.75 13.90 -4.75
CA LEU A 52 -2.50 15.13 -4.00
C LEU A 52 -1.01 15.52 -4.12
N PRO A 53 -0.57 16.05 -5.27
CA PRO A 53 0.85 16.36 -5.50
C PRO A 53 1.39 17.47 -4.59
N VAL A 54 0.50 18.25 -3.97
CA VAL A 54 0.84 19.42 -3.15
C VAL A 54 1.25 19.05 -1.72
N ARG A 55 0.87 17.86 -1.22
CA ARG A 55 1.12 17.46 0.18
C ARG A 55 1.64 16.03 0.27
N GLU A 56 2.71 15.83 1.04
CA GLU A 56 3.14 14.50 1.43
C GLU A 56 2.10 13.87 2.37
N PRO A 57 1.55 12.67 2.05
CA PRO A 57 0.62 11.99 2.93
C PRO A 57 1.31 11.56 4.22
N THR A 58 0.63 11.77 5.35
CA THR A 58 1.16 11.40 6.66
C THR A 58 1.10 9.89 6.89
N VAL A 59 1.98 9.37 7.76
CA VAL A 59 1.95 7.94 8.16
C VAL A 59 0.58 7.56 8.70
N SER A 60 -0.09 8.46 9.43
CA SER A 60 -1.42 8.19 9.99
C SER A 60 -2.47 8.02 8.90
N GLU A 61 -2.50 8.90 7.90
CA GLU A 61 -3.47 8.84 6.79
C GLU A 61 -3.28 7.58 5.94
N ILE A 62 -2.03 7.21 5.67
CA ILE A 62 -1.72 5.97 4.93
C ILE A 62 -2.13 4.75 5.75
N SER A 63 -1.78 4.74 7.05
CA SER A 63 -2.09 3.62 7.96
C SER A 63 -3.60 3.41 8.10
N GLU A 64 -4.38 4.49 8.13
CA GLU A 64 -5.84 4.46 8.17
C GLU A 64 -6.42 3.71 6.96
N VAL A 65 -6.01 4.13 5.75
CA VAL A 65 -6.47 3.49 4.51
C VAL A 65 -6.03 2.04 4.42
N VAL A 66 -4.80 1.72 4.87
CA VAL A 66 -4.31 0.34 4.90
C VAL A 66 -5.10 -0.50 5.90
N ALA A 67 -5.39 0.01 7.10
CA ALA A 67 -6.14 -0.68 8.13
C ALA A 67 -7.56 -1.03 7.67
N GLN A 68 -8.27 -0.07 7.08
CA GLN A 68 -9.63 -0.30 6.56
C GLN A 68 -9.68 -1.42 5.52
N ASN A 69 -8.68 -1.51 4.63
CA ASN A 69 -8.61 -2.56 3.63
C ASN A 69 -8.28 -3.93 4.23
N ILE A 70 -7.37 -4.00 5.21
CA ILE A 70 -7.03 -5.24 5.92
C ILE A 70 -8.25 -5.75 6.72
N GLU A 71 -8.94 -4.85 7.42
CA GLU A 71 -10.16 -5.19 8.14
C GLU A 71 -11.24 -5.71 7.20
N SER A 72 -11.43 -5.08 6.05
CA SER A 72 -12.36 -5.60 5.03
C SER A 72 -12.03 -7.02 4.59
N ILE A 73 -10.74 -7.37 4.47
CA ILE A 73 -10.31 -8.73 4.14
C ILE A 73 -10.66 -9.69 5.29
N TRP A 74 -10.35 -9.33 6.54
CA TRP A 74 -10.67 -10.18 7.68
C TRP A 74 -12.17 -10.39 7.89
N VAL A 75 -12.97 -9.34 7.71
CA VAL A 75 -14.44 -9.43 7.74
C VAL A 75 -14.95 -10.39 6.67
N LYS A 76 -14.44 -10.28 5.43
CA LYS A 76 -14.81 -11.20 4.33
C LYS A 76 -14.37 -12.65 4.57
N SER A 77 -13.28 -12.83 5.30
CA SER A 77 -12.77 -14.16 5.68
C SER A 77 -13.42 -14.71 6.96
N SER A 78 -14.35 -14.00 7.59
CA SER A 78 -14.98 -14.37 8.87
C SER A 78 -13.96 -14.66 9.98
N ILE A 79 -12.82 -13.97 9.96
CA ILE A 79 -11.76 -14.14 10.95
C ILE A 79 -11.94 -13.09 12.05
N PRO A 80 -11.88 -13.48 13.34
CA PRO A 80 -11.84 -12.52 14.44
C PRO A 80 -10.67 -11.55 14.26
N HIS A 81 -10.97 -10.26 14.14
CA HIS A 81 -9.97 -9.23 13.93
C HIS A 81 -9.71 -8.43 15.20
N MET A 82 -8.53 -7.82 15.26
CA MET A 82 -8.18 -6.90 16.33
C MET A 82 -8.99 -5.59 16.24
N SER A 83 -8.93 -4.76 17.28
CA SER A 83 -9.51 -3.42 17.20
C SER A 83 -8.75 -2.57 16.18
N HIS A 84 -9.47 -1.68 15.50
CA HIS A 84 -8.91 -0.80 14.47
C HIS A 84 -7.64 -0.05 14.91
N LYS A 85 -7.67 0.51 16.12
CA LYS A 85 -6.50 1.17 16.73
C LYS A 85 -5.28 0.25 16.78
N ARG A 86 -5.47 -1.01 17.16
CA ARG A 86 -4.39 -2.00 17.28
C ARG A 86 -3.85 -2.43 15.91
N VAL A 87 -4.69 -2.44 14.88
CA VAL A 87 -4.27 -2.66 13.49
C VAL A 87 -3.35 -1.53 13.02
N ILE A 88 -3.75 -0.28 13.27
CA ILE A 88 -2.94 0.90 12.94
C ILE A 88 -1.59 0.87 13.67
N GLU A 89 -1.58 0.56 14.98
CA GLU A 89 -0.36 0.40 15.76
C GLU A 89 0.57 -0.64 15.14
N LYS A 90 0.03 -1.81 14.74
CA LYS A 90 0.80 -2.87 14.07
C LYS A 90 1.37 -2.45 12.71
N ILE A 91 0.61 -1.69 11.92
CA ILE A 91 1.08 -1.15 10.64
C ILE A 91 2.25 -0.18 10.86
N ARG A 92 2.12 0.71 11.85
CA ARG A 92 3.18 1.67 12.22
C ARG A 92 4.44 0.95 12.70
N GLU A 93 4.30 -0.05 13.59
CA GLU A 93 5.43 -0.89 14.02
C GLU A 93 6.13 -1.57 12.83
N CYS A 94 5.36 -2.09 11.86
CA CYS A 94 5.94 -2.71 10.67
C CYS A 94 6.69 -1.69 9.81
N HIS A 95 6.12 -0.49 9.62
CA HIS A 95 6.75 0.60 8.89
C HIS A 95 8.04 1.06 9.57
N ASP A 96 8.04 1.21 10.90
CA ASP A 96 9.22 1.67 11.64
C ASP A 96 10.33 0.63 11.62
N LYS A 97 10.00 -0.66 11.74
CA LYS A 97 10.95 -1.76 11.52
C LYS A 97 11.54 -1.71 10.12
N TYR A 98 10.71 -1.46 9.10
CA TYR A 98 11.17 -1.31 7.73
C TYR A 98 12.08 -0.10 7.53
N ARG A 99 11.80 1.03 8.20
CA ARG A 99 12.61 2.26 8.11
C ARG A 99 13.98 2.14 8.80
N ASN A 100 14.08 1.26 9.80
CA ASN A 100 15.30 1.05 10.60
C ASN A 100 16.17 -0.12 10.10
N LEU A 101 15.79 -0.75 8.98
CA LEU A 101 16.59 -1.74 8.24
C LEU A 101 17.53 -1.05 7.25
#